data_AF-A0A3M2CYX0-F1
#
_entry.id   AF-A0A3M2CYX0-F1
#
_cell.length_a   1.000
_cell.length_b   1.000
_cell.length_c   1.000
_cell.angle_alpha   90.00
_cell.angle_beta   90.00
_cell.angle_gamma   90.00
#
_symmetry.space_group_name_H-M   'P 1'
#
loop_
_entity.id
_entity.type
_entity.pdbx_description
1 polymer ?
#
loop_
_entity_poly.entity_id
_entity_poly.type
_entity_poly.pdbx_seq_one_letter_code
_entity_poly.pdbx_strand_id
1 'polypeptide(L)' 'MTPTSLELKEALREFTDYLLREYLSFAGEFRDQRAQAESPAEAAFWNAIVNLCVEERRRRDAEIRRLEYMYRTGRDIEHP' A
#
# COMPACT_ATOMS: atom_id res chain seq x y z
N MET A 1 -6.46 -11.09 -19.11
CA MET A 1 -5.14 -11.08 -18.45
C MET A 1 -5.38 -10.68 -17.00
N THR A 2 -4.94 -11.47 -16.03
CA THR A 2 -4.93 -11.06 -14.62
C THR A 2 -3.82 -10.04 -14.42
N PRO A 3 -4.08 -8.88 -13.79
CA PRO A 3 -3.05 -7.89 -13.55
C PRO A 3 -1.90 -8.51 -12.75
N THR A 4 -0.68 -8.23 -13.16
CA THR A 4 0.53 -8.67 -12.47
C THR A 4 0.71 -7.90 -11.16
N SER A 5 1.47 -8.47 -10.22
CA SER A 5 1.80 -7.79 -8.95
C SER A 5 2.43 -6.41 -9.14
N LEU A 6 3.16 -6.20 -10.24
CA LEU A 6 3.78 -4.92 -10.59
C LEU A 6 2.74 -3.87 -11.01
N GLU A 7 1.82 -4.22 -11.90
CA GLU A 7 0.73 -3.33 -12.34
C GLU A 7 -0.15 -2.90 -11.16
N LEU A 8 -0.37 -3.81 -10.21
CA LEU A 8 -1.12 -3.52 -9.00
C LEU A 8 -0.37 -2.52 -8.08
N LYS A 9 0.94 -2.67 -7.94
CA LYS A 9 1.79 -1.72 -7.20
C LYS A 9 1.75 -0.33 -7.84
N GLU A 10 1.83 -0.26 -9.16
CA GLU A 10 1.78 1.00 -9.90
C GLU A 10 0.42 1.69 -9.72
N ALA A 11 -0.69 0.95 -9.84
CA ALA A 11 -2.02 1.50 -9.60
C ALA A 11 -2.18 2.06 -8.18
N LEU A 12 -1.65 1.36 -7.15
CA LEU A 12 -1.73 1.83 -5.76
C LEU A 12 -0.91 3.11 -5.51
N ARG A 13 0.11 3.40 -6.33
CA ARG A 13 0.86 4.67 -6.22
C ARG A 13 0.01 5.88 -6.59
N GLU A 14 -0.95 5.71 -7.49
CA GLU A 14 -1.84 6.78 -7.95
C GLU A 14 -2.96 7.11 -6.95
N PHE A 15 -3.20 6.25 -5.96
CA PHE A 15 -4.26 6.47 -4.99
C PHE A 15 -4.01 7.74 -4.16
N THR A 16 -5.05 8.44 -3.73
CA THR A 16 -4.90 9.42 -2.65
C THR A 16 -4.76 8.68 -1.30
N ASP A 17 -4.30 9.34 -0.24
CA ASP A 17 -4.20 8.71 1.08
C ASP A 17 -5.58 8.25 1.60
N TYR A 18 -6.62 9.00 1.24
CA TYR A 18 -8.00 8.62 1.51
C TYR A 18 -8.38 7.30 0.82
N LEU A 19 -8.13 7.21 -0.49
CA LEU A 19 -8.43 6.00 -1.27
C LEU A 19 -7.62 4.80 -0.79
N LEU A 20 -6.34 5.00 -0.44
CA LEU A 20 -5.48 3.96 0.10
C LEU A 20 -6.01 3.43 1.44
N ARG A 21 -6.53 4.32 2.31
CA ARG A 21 -7.14 3.94 3.58
C ARG A 21 -8.44 3.16 3.40
N GLU A 22 -9.33 3.63 2.53
CA GLU A 22 -10.58 2.92 2.23
C GLU A 22 -10.31 1.54 1.64
N TYR A 23 -9.40 1.46 0.67
CA TYR A 23 -9.07 0.21 0.01
C TYR A 23 -8.38 -0.78 0.96
N LEU A 24 -7.55 -0.30 1.89
CA LEU A 24 -6.95 -1.12 2.94
C LEU A 24 -8.02 -1.72 3.88
N SER A 25 -9.02 -0.92 4.29
CA SER A 25 -10.14 -1.40 5.12
C SER A 25 -10.93 -2.47 4.37
N PHE A 26 -11.32 -2.18 3.14
CA PHE A 26 -12.04 -3.08 2.27
C PHE A 26 -11.30 -4.42 2.06
N ALA A 27 -10.01 -4.37 1.72
CA ALA A 27 -9.20 -5.57 1.51
C ALA A 27 -9.05 -6.40 2.79
N GLY A 28 -8.95 -5.75 3.96
CA GLY A 28 -8.91 -6.40 5.26
C GLY A 28 -10.23 -7.14 5.58
N GLU A 29 -11.36 -6.48 5.37
CA GLU A 29 -12.69 -7.08 5.57
C GLU A 29 -12.91 -8.29 4.65
N PHE A 30 -12.54 -8.18 3.38
CA PHE A 30 -12.66 -9.28 2.43
C PHE A 30 -11.74 -10.45 2.77
N ARG A 31 -10.49 -10.19 3.18
CA ARG A 31 -9.58 -11.23 3.68
C ARG A 31 -10.24 -12.01 4.82
N ASP A 32 -10.82 -11.30 5.79
CA ASP A 32 -11.41 -11.92 6.98
C ASP A 32 -12.66 -12.72 6.63
N GLN A 33 -13.51 -12.21 5.74
CA GLN A 33 -14.67 -12.95 5.21
C GLN A 33 -14.24 -14.24 4.50
N ARG A 34 -13.18 -14.21 3.68
CA ARG A 34 -12.69 -15.41 2.97
C ARG A 34 -12.00 -16.41 3.88
N ALA A 35 -11.32 -15.93 4.92
CA ALA A 35 -10.75 -16.79 5.95
C ALA A 35 -11.85 -17.52 6.73
N GLN A 36 -12.95 -16.84 7.08
CA GLN A 36 -14.11 -17.45 7.75
C GLN A 36 -14.86 -18.43 6.85
N ALA A 37 -14.88 -18.20 5.54
CA ALA A 37 -15.48 -19.10 4.55
C ALA A 37 -14.59 -20.31 4.20
N GLU A 38 -13.50 -20.56 4.95
CA GLU A 38 -12.54 -21.65 4.73
C GLU A 38 -11.94 -21.65 3.30
N SER A 39 -11.76 -20.46 2.71
CA SER A 39 -11.13 -20.27 1.40
C SER A 39 -9.72 -19.69 1.55
N PRO A 40 -8.70 -20.51 1.86
CA PRO A 40 -7.37 -20.04 2.21
C PRO A 40 -6.64 -19.36 1.04
N ALA A 41 -6.89 -19.81 -0.20
CA ALA A 41 -6.29 -19.20 -1.39
C ALA A 41 -6.77 -17.76 -1.60
N GLU A 42 -8.08 -17.51 -1.44
CA GLU A 42 -8.64 -16.17 -1.56
C GLU A 42 -8.23 -15.28 -0.38
N ALA A 43 -8.20 -15.82 0.84
CA ALA A 43 -7.68 -15.10 1.99
C ALA A 43 -6.21 -14.70 1.79
N ALA A 44 -5.38 -15.60 1.25
CA ALA A 44 -3.97 -15.29 0.92
C ALA A 44 -3.84 -14.20 -0.15
N PHE A 45 -4.69 -14.23 -1.17
CA PHE A 45 -4.76 -13.18 -2.18
C PHE A 45 -5.07 -11.81 -1.54
N TRP A 46 -6.15 -11.70 -0.77
CA TRP A 46 -6.51 -10.45 -0.10
C TRP A 46 -5.45 -9.99 0.90
N ASN A 47 -4.78 -10.92 1.58
CA ASN A 47 -3.66 -10.60 2.44
C ASN A 47 -2.49 -9.99 1.66
N ALA A 48 -2.22 -10.46 0.43
CA ALA A 48 -1.24 -9.83 -0.44
C ALA A 48 -1.63 -8.38 -0.79
N ILE A 49 -2.91 -8.13 -1.12
CA ILE A 49 -3.43 -6.78 -1.37
C ILE A 49 -3.24 -5.85 -0.16
N VAL A 50 -3.57 -6.34 1.04
CA VAL A 50 -3.37 -5.61 2.30
C VAL A 50 -1.90 -5.22 2.47
N ASN A 51 -0.98 -6.16 2.25
CA ASN A 51 0.46 -5.90 2.36
C ASN A 51 0.92 -4.84 1.37
N LEU A 52 0.45 -4.88 0.13
CA LEU A 52 0.78 -3.87 -0.89
C LEU A 52 0.32 -2.46 -0.47
N CYS A 53 -0.89 -2.34 0.11
CA CYS A 53 -1.39 -1.06 0.60
C CYS A 53 -0.54 -0.53 1.77
N VAL A 54 -0.11 -1.41 2.68
CA VAL A 54 0.77 -1.06 3.80
C VAL A 54 2.16 -0.64 3.31
N GLU A 55 2.72 -1.33 2.32
CA GLU A 55 3.98 -0.95 1.67
C GLU A 55 3.91 0.45 1.07
N GLU A 56 2.86 0.74 0.29
CA GLU A 56 2.68 2.06 -0.31
C GLU A 56 2.48 3.17 0.73
N ARG A 57 1.77 2.91 1.83
CA ARG A 57 1.66 3.85 2.94
C ARG A 57 3.04 4.16 3.55
N ARG A 58 3.84 3.13 3.82
CA ARG A 58 5.20 3.29 4.38
C ARG A 58 6.10 4.08 3.44
N ARG A 59 5.99 3.85 2.12
CA ARG A 59 6.73 4.61 1.11
C ARG A 59 6.38 6.11 1.15
N ARG A 60 5.09 6.45 1.25
CA ARG A 60 4.64 7.84 1.38
C ARG A 60 5.13 8.50 2.65
N ASP A 61 5.04 7.80 3.79
CA ASP A 61 5.55 8.31 5.06
C ASP A 61 7.07 8.60 5.00
N ALA A 62 7.83 7.77 4.27
CA ALA A 62 9.25 8.00 4.04
C ALA A 62 9.50 9.23 3.17
N GLU A 63 8.74 9.40 2.09
CA GLU A 63 8.85 10.57 1.21
C GLU A 63 8.48 11.87 1.94
N ILE A 64 7.43 11.87 2.76
CA ILE A 64 7.07 13.03 3.59
C ILE A 64 8.24 13.41 4.50
N ARG A 65 8.83 12.44 5.21
CA ARG A 65 9.99 12.69 6.09
C ARG A 65 11.20 13.23 5.32
N ARG A 66 11.45 12.74 4.10
CA ARG A 66 12.50 13.24 3.21
C ARG A 66 12.24 14.70 2.82
N LEU A 67 11.03 15.01 2.36
CA LEU A 67 10.64 16.38 2.00
C LEU A 67 10.73 17.34 3.19
N GLU A 68 10.30 16.92 4.39
CA GLU A 68 10.45 17.68 5.62
C GLU A 68 11.92 17.91 6.00
N TYR A 69 12.80 16.94 5.75
CA TYR A 69 14.25 17.09 5.97
C TYR A 69 14.86 18.07 4.97
N MET A 70 14.51 17.94 3.69
CA MET A 70 14.93 18.86 2.62
C MET A 70 14.51 20.29 2.92
N TYR A 71 13.26 20.49 3.33
CA TYR A 71 12.75 21.80 3.70
C TYR A 71 13.55 22.42 4.87
N ARG A 72 13.91 21.63 5.88
CA ARG A 72 14.63 22.10 7.07
C ARG A 72 16.12 22.37 6.84
N THR A 73 16.77 21.57 5.99
CA THR A 73 18.25 21.56 5.87
C THR A 73 18.75 22.10 4.54
N GLY A 74 17.88 22.23 3.53
CA GLY A 74 18.25 22.52 2.16
C GLY A 74 18.97 21.37 1.45
N ARG A 75 19.04 20.17 2.06
CA ARG A 75 19.74 18.99 1.52
C ARG A 75 18.80 17.80 1.42
N ASP A 76 19.01 17.00 0.39
CA ASP A 76 18.30 15.73 0.22
C ASP A 76 19.04 14.61 0.93
N ILE A 77 18.34 13.85 1.78
CA ILE A 77 18.92 12.73 2.53
C ILE A 77 19.15 11.50 1.65
N GLU A 78 18.40 11.37 0.55
CA GLU A 78 18.56 10.28 -0.42
C GLU A 78 19.51 10.66 -1.57
N HIS A 79 19.74 11.96 -1.78
CA HIS A 79 20.68 12.50 -2.78
C HIS A 79 21.60 13.57 -2.13
N PRO A 80 22.56 13.12 -1.28
CA PRO A 80 23.40 14.00 -0.47
C PRO A 80 24.41 14.85 -1.26
#